data_AF-A0A354TGN2-F1
#
_entry.id   AF-A0A354TGN2-F1
#
_cell.length_a   1.000
_cell.length_b   1.000
_cell.length_c   1.000
_cell.angle_alpha   90.00
_cell.angle_beta   90.00
_cell.angle_gamma   90.00
#
_symmetry.space_group_name_H-M   'P 1'
#
loop_
_entity.id
_entity.type
_entity.pdbx_description
1 polymer ?
#
loop_
_entity_poly.entity_id
_entity_poly.type
_entity_poly.pdbx_seq_one_letter_code
_entity_poly.pdbx_strand_id
1 'polypeptide(L)'
;MMALFKYIILRDLEGVERPLVFDRDLQHSHVLPEHTIAVSAGHGVLCEGRLHVPEIGSETLHLDPRPQDRVLLEQFLGLTRSAAVTPERSCCVPRQMTGLL
;
A
#
# COMPACT_ATOMS: atom_id res chain seq x y z
N MET A 1 13.35 -6.94 11.27
CA MET A 1 12.41 -8.05 11.00
C MET A 1 12.19 -8.11 9.49
N MET A 2 12.34 -9.31 8.91
CA MET A 2 12.10 -9.56 7.49
C MET A 2 10.85 -10.43 7.36
N ALA A 3 9.91 -10.05 6.50
CA ALA A 3 8.73 -10.84 6.18
C ALA A 3 8.66 -11.05 4.66
N LEU A 4 8.42 -12.29 4.25
CA LEU A 4 8.14 -12.67 2.88
C LEU A 4 6.67 -13.06 2.77
N PHE A 5 5.99 -12.52 1.77
CA PHE A 5 4.56 -12.77 1.55
C PHE A 5 4.26 -12.85 0.05
N LYS A 6 3.06 -13.33 -0.26
CA LYS A 6 2.49 -13.29 -1.61
C LYS A 6 1.33 -12.31 -1.65
N TYR A 7 1.04 -11.80 -2.83
CA TYR A 7 -0.09 -10.90 -3.01
C TYR A 7 -0.81 -11.13 -4.34
N ILE A 8 -2.07 -10.72 -4.38
CA ILE A 8 -2.89 -10.56 -5.59
C ILE A 8 -3.48 -9.16 -5.56
N ILE A 9 -3.47 -8.46 -6.70
CA ILE A 9 -4.28 -7.27 -6.89
C ILE A 9 -5.60 -7.70 -7.52
N LEU A 10 -6.68 -7.50 -6.79
CA LEU A 10 -8.05 -7.75 -7.22
C LEU A 10 -8.63 -6.46 -7.78
N ARG A 11 -9.40 -6.55 -8.86
CA ARG A 11 -10.25 -5.47 -9.37
C ARG A 11 -11.71 -5.84 -9.17
N ASP A 12 -12.46 -4.97 -8.52
CA ASP A 12 -13.91 -5.13 -8.37
C ASP A 12 -14.68 -4.64 -9.62
N LEU A 13 -16.01 -4.76 -9.57
CA LEU A 13 -16.89 -4.36 -10.68
C LEU A 13 -16.91 -2.84 -10.92
N GLU A 14 -16.50 -2.04 -9.93
CA GLU A 14 -16.38 -0.59 -10.04
C GLU A 14 -15.00 -0.17 -10.58
N GLY A 15 -14.12 -1.14 -10.84
CA GLY A 15 -12.76 -0.92 -11.34
C GLY A 15 -11.75 -0.56 -10.25
N VAL A 16 -12.13 -0.64 -8.98
CA VAL A 16 -11.24 -0.34 -7.85
C VAL A 16 -10.29 -1.51 -7.62
N GLU A 17 -9.00 -1.21 -7.58
CA GLU A 17 -7.96 -2.21 -7.33
C GLU A 17 -7.61 -2.27 -5.84
N ARG A 18 -7.61 -3.48 -5.28
CA ARG A 18 -7.27 -3.72 -3.87
C ARG A 18 -6.31 -4.89 -3.72
N PRO A 19 -5.28 -4.78 -2.88
CA PRO A 19 -4.39 -5.88 -2.60
C PRO A 19 -5.02 -6.88 -1.63
N LEU A 20 -4.79 -8.16 -1.91
CA LEU A 20 -4.95 -9.28 -1.01
C LEU A 20 -3.55 -9.81 -0.69
N VAL A 21 -3.15 -9.76 0.59
CA VAL A 21 -1.83 -10.20 1.06
C VAL A 21 -1.97 -11.43 1.92
N PHE A 22 -1.11 -12.42 1.72
CA PHE A 22 -1.21 -13.71 2.40
C PHE A 22 0.16 -14.39 2.55
N ASP A 23 0.18 -15.45 3.36
CA ASP A 23 1.40 -16.19 3.68
C ASP A 23 2.07 -16.77 2.41
N ARG A 24 3.41 -16.78 2.39
CA ARG A 24 4.20 -17.30 1.28
C ARG A 24 3.92 -18.77 0.94
N ASP A 25 3.42 -19.55 1.90
CA ASP A 25 3.21 -20.98 1.73
C ASP A 25 1.90 -21.29 0.98
N LEU A 26 1.01 -20.30 0.80
CA LEU A 26 -0.22 -20.44 0.01
C LEU A 26 0.04 -20.19 -1.48
N GLN A 27 -0.67 -20.91 -2.34
CA GLN A 27 -0.66 -20.67 -3.79
C GLN A 27 -1.66 -19.56 -4.14
N HIS A 28 -1.32 -18.68 -5.10
CA HIS A 28 -2.20 -17.56 -5.48
C HIS A 28 -3.58 -18.03 -5.94
N SER A 29 -3.67 -19.13 -6.69
CA SER A 29 -4.95 -19.69 -7.14
C SER A 29 -5.87 -20.14 -6.00
N HIS A 30 -5.34 -20.49 -4.83
CA HIS A 30 -6.15 -20.99 -3.70
C HIS A 30 -6.78 -19.87 -2.86
N VAL A 31 -6.29 -18.64 -2.98
CA VAL A 31 -6.76 -17.49 -2.19
C VAL A 31 -7.57 -16.50 -3.01
N LEU A 32 -7.71 -16.71 -4.32
CA LEU A 32 -8.52 -15.87 -5.19
C LEU A 32 -10.00 -16.03 -4.82
N PRO A 33 -10.70 -14.97 -4.36
CA PRO A 33 -12.12 -15.08 -4.04
C PRO A 33 -12.96 -15.31 -5.30
N GLU A 34 -14.03 -16.09 -5.17
CA GLU A 34 -15.00 -16.27 -6.25
C GLU A 34 -15.56 -14.92 -6.72
N HIS A 35 -15.82 -14.80 -8.02
CA HIS A 35 -16.35 -13.60 -8.66
C HIS A 35 -15.45 -12.35 -8.59
N THR A 36 -14.15 -12.51 -8.35
CA THR A 36 -13.18 -11.42 -8.45
C THR A 36 -12.28 -11.55 -9.67
N ILE A 37 -11.76 -10.42 -10.14
CA ILE A 37 -10.82 -10.37 -11.27
C ILE A 37 -9.43 -10.11 -10.70
N ALA A 38 -8.52 -11.07 -10.81
CA ALA A 38 -7.11 -10.84 -10.54
C ALA A 38 -6.48 -10.09 -11.73
N VAL A 39 -5.82 -8.96 -11.46
CA VAL A 39 -5.19 -8.12 -12.50
C VAL A 39 -3.66 -8.04 -12.38
N SER A 40 -3.13 -8.47 -11.23
CA SER A 40 -1.72 -8.64 -10.98
C SER A 40 -1.50 -9.60 -9.82
N ALA A 41 -0.36 -10.29 -9.79
CA ALA A 41 0.01 -11.14 -8.67
C ALA A 41 1.53 -11.26 -8.59
N GLY A 42 2.05 -11.47 -7.38
CA GLY A 42 3.48 -11.64 -7.20
C GLY A 42 3.86 -11.88 -5.75
N HIS A 43 5.09 -11.50 -5.43
CA HIS A 43 5.71 -11.68 -4.13
C HIS A 43 6.07 -10.32 -3.53
N GLY A 44 6.13 -10.24 -2.20
CA GLY A 44 6.56 -9.05 -1.49
C GLY A 44 7.53 -9.38 -0.38
N VAL A 45 8.56 -8.56 -0.24
CA VAL A 45 9.54 -8.64 0.84
C VAL A 45 9.46 -7.34 1.65
N LEU A 46 9.08 -7.46 2.92
CA LEU A 46 9.13 -6.35 3.87
C LEU A 46 10.39 -6.49 4.72
N CYS A 47 11.30 -5.54 4.60
CA CYS A 47 12.54 -5.50 5.38
C CYS A 47 12.69 -4.11 6.01
N GLU A 48 12.74 -4.06 7.35
CA GLU A 48 12.95 -2.80 8.10
C GLU A 48 11.96 -1.68 7.72
N GLY A 49 10.70 -2.05 7.47
CA GLY A 49 9.64 -1.11 7.07
C GLY A 49 9.73 -0.65 5.61
N ARG A 50 10.60 -1.25 4.80
CA ARG A 50 10.69 -1.01 3.36
C ARG A 50 10.12 -2.18 2.59
N LEU A 51 9.22 -1.88 1.65
CA LEU A 51 8.65 -2.86 0.76
C LEU A 51 9.51 -3.01 -0.50
N HIS A 52 9.83 -4.24 -0.86
CA HIS A 52 10.37 -4.63 -2.16
C HIS A 52 9.41 -5.61 -2.85
N VAL A 53 9.09 -5.33 -4.11
CA VAL A 53 8.27 -6.18 -4.98
C VAL A 53 9.18 -6.70 -6.09
N PRO A 54 9.68 -7.95 -6.01
CA PRO A 54 10.47 -8.53 -7.09
C PRO A 54 9.61 -8.78 -8.34
N GLU A 55 10.26 -8.82 -9.50
CA GLU A 55 9.64 -9.15 -10.80
C GLU A 55 9.39 -10.67 -10.93
N ILE A 56 8.69 -11.24 -9.95
CA ILE A 56 8.34 -12.66 -9.88
C ILE A 56 6.81 -12.77 -9.77
N GLY A 57 6.19 -13.13 -10.89
CA GLY A 57 4.74 -13.32 -11.02
C GLY A 57 4.19 -14.58 -10.35
N SER A 58 2.90 -14.79 -10.60
CA SER A 58 2.19 -16.01 -10.24
C SER A 58 2.09 -16.94 -11.44
N GLU A 59 2.76 -18.10 -11.36
CA GLU A 59 2.63 -19.17 -12.35
C GLU A 59 1.18 -19.70 -12.40
N THR A 60 0.54 -19.83 -11.24
CA THR A 60 -0.82 -20.39 -11.12
C THR A 60 -1.92 -19.50 -11.68
N LEU A 61 -1.69 -18.18 -11.74
CA LEU A 61 -2.64 -17.22 -12.29
C LEU A 61 -2.20 -16.67 -13.66
N HIS A 62 -0.99 -16.99 -14.11
CA HIS A 62 -0.36 -16.40 -15.30
C HIS A 62 -0.38 -14.86 -15.29
N LEU A 63 -0.02 -14.28 -14.15
CA LEU A 63 0.00 -12.83 -13.92
C LEU A 63 1.38 -12.38 -13.43
N ASP A 64 1.84 -11.25 -13.95
CA ASP A 64 3.09 -10.61 -13.54
C ASP A 64 2.84 -9.40 -12.63
N PRO A 65 3.77 -9.08 -11.72
CA PRO A 65 3.71 -7.88 -10.91
C PRO A 65 3.81 -6.63 -11.80
N ARG A 66 3.06 -5.59 -11.46
CA ARG A 66 3.09 -4.31 -12.17
C ARG A 66 3.80 -3.25 -11.32
N PRO A 67 4.44 -2.24 -11.94
CA PRO A 67 5.12 -1.17 -11.19
C PRO A 67 4.24 -0.46 -10.15
N GLN A 68 2.94 -0.30 -10.44
CA GLN A 68 1.96 0.36 -9.57
C GLN A 68 1.54 -0.46 -8.35
N ASP A 69 1.78 -1.78 -8.34
CA ASP A 69 1.36 -2.64 -7.23
C ASP A 69 2.08 -2.28 -5.94
N ARG A 70 3.35 -1.85 -6.04
CA ARG A 70 4.13 -1.39 -4.89
C ARG A 70 3.41 -0.27 -4.13
N VAL A 71 2.81 0.69 -4.82
CA VAL A 71 2.11 1.82 -4.20
C VAL A 71 0.86 1.34 -3.47
N LEU A 72 0.07 0.46 -4.10
CA LEU A 72 -1.13 -0.13 -3.48
C LEU A 72 -0.77 -0.94 -2.23
N LEU A 73 0.31 -1.72 -2.29
CA LEU A 73 0.81 -2.52 -1.17
C LEU A 73 1.37 -1.64 -0.05
N GLU A 74 2.12 -0.57 -0.35
CA GLU A 74 2.62 0.38 0.65
C GLU A 74 1.47 1.07 1.39
N GLN A 75 0.40 1.46 0.69
CA GLN A 75 -0.80 2.04 1.28
C GLN A 75 -1.54 1.03 2.17
N PHE A 76 -1.74 -0.20 1.68
CA PHE A 76 -2.42 -1.27 2.42
C PHE A 76 -1.67 -1.68 3.69
N LEU A 77 -0.34 -1.75 3.63
CA LEU A 77 0.51 -2.11 4.75
C LEU A 77 0.79 -0.93 5.71
N GLY A 78 0.25 0.27 5.42
CA GLY A 78 0.48 1.47 6.24
C GLY A 78 1.93 1.97 6.24
N LEU A 79 2.69 1.68 5.16
CA LEU A 79 4.10 2.06 5.01
C LEU A 79 4.28 3.45 4.43
N THR A 80 3.28 3.95 3.71
CA THR A 80 3.19 5.39 3.44
C THR A 80 3.04 6.09 4.77
N ARG A 81 4.15 6.66 5.28
CA ARG A 81 4.10 7.63 6.38
C ARG A 81 2.99 8.60 6.01
N SER A 82 1.95 8.72 6.84
CA SER A 82 1.24 9.99 6.91
C SER A 82 2.35 11.03 6.92
N ALA A 83 2.42 11.85 5.88
CA ALA A 83 3.09 13.12 6.01
C ALA A 83 2.43 13.72 7.23
N ALA A 84 3.12 13.67 8.37
CA ALA A 84 2.78 14.50 9.50
C ALA A 84 2.83 15.90 8.88
N VAL A 85 1.66 16.45 8.60
CA VAL A 85 1.50 17.88 8.55
C VAL A 85 1.86 18.31 9.96
N THR A 86 3.15 18.56 10.17
CA THR A 86 3.61 19.37 11.28
C THR A 86 2.80 20.66 11.17
N PRO A 87 2.00 21.06 12.17
CA PRO A 87 1.53 22.43 12.23
C PRO A 87 2.76 23.29 12.51
N GLU A 88 3.52 23.61 11.46
CA GLU A 88 4.55 24.62 11.55
C GLU A 88 3.87 25.98 11.67
N ARG A 89 4.21 26.65 12.77
CA ARG A 89 4.15 28.09 13.03
C ARG A 89 2.95 28.60 13.82
N SER A 90 3.08 28.39 15.13
CA SER A 90 3.12 29.51 16.07
C SER A 90 3.93 30.68 15.48
N CYS A 91 3.25 31.71 14.99
CA CYS A 91 3.83 33.02 14.74
C CYS A 91 2.93 34.10 15.36
N CYS A 92 3.46 34.68 16.43
CA CYS A 92 3.36 36.09 16.79
C CYS A 92 1.96 36.65 17.08
N VAL A 93 1.66 36.77 18.37
CA VAL A 93 0.85 37.87 18.89
C VAL A 93 1.75 39.12 18.99
N PRO A 94 1.47 40.23 18.29
CA PRO A 94 1.83 41.54 18.78
C PRO A 94 0.65 42.08 19.60
N ARG A 95 0.91 42.25 20.88
CA ARG A 95 0.10 43.03 21.82
C ARG A 95 0.15 44.51 21.41
N GLN A 96 -0.99 45.17 21.57
CA GLN A 96 -1.22 46.62 21.71
C GLN A 96 -1.22 47.51 20.46
N MET A 97 -2.37 48.17 20.24
CA MET A 97 -2.42 49.64 20.07
C MET A 97 -3.77 50.19 20.55
N THR A 98 -3.71 50.88 21.70
CA THR A 98 -4.45 52.10 22.09
C THR A 98 -5.82 52.39 21.47
N GLY A 99 -6.86 52.21 22.29
CA GLY A 99 -8.02 53.11 22.28
C GLY A 99 -7.74 54.30 23.19
N LEU A 100 -7.85 55.51 22.65
CA LEU A 100 -7.99 56.75 23.39
C LEU A 100 -9.13 57.52 22.73
N LEU A 101 -10.10 57.87 23.58
CA LEU A 101 -11.21 58.82 23.49
C LEU A 101 -11.30 59.69 22.22
#